data_AF-A0A401TV04-F1
#
_entry.id   AF-A0A401TV04-F1
#
_cell.length_a   1.000
_cell.length_b   1.000
_cell.length_c   1.000
_cell.angle_alpha   90.00
_cell.angle_beta   90.00
_cell.angle_gamma   90.00
#
_symmetry.space_group_name_H-M   'P 1'
#
loop_
_entity.id
_entity.type
_entity.pdbx_description
1 polymer ?
#
loop_
_entity_poly.entity_id
_entity_poly.type
_entity_poly.pdbx_seq_one_letter_code
_entity_poly.pdbx_strand_id
1 'polypeptide(L)'
;MARRARTRGFATPKLNFAHRNHPEDLQLCAPHRMALLPLSALRRLAGPDRCTAKAPAANELPALSSVATILGWRFLIYDKNALEPIAAAHAVFTDQGGYRLAELNEGPYVTNFPKALQAPAVRRAISFDSDDDEPCEPLLLLAPAIYFAGLWIRYQDSRKDFIRPMDSSLLPAFANAKPAEVLAVLL
;
A
#
# COMPACT_ATOMS: atom_id res chain seq x y z
N MET A 1 20.21 26.28 -18.56
CA MET A 1 18.90 26.26 -17.85
C MET A 1 18.31 24.86 -17.61
N ALA A 2 18.71 23.80 -18.31
CA ALA A 2 18.12 22.44 -18.19
C ALA A 2 18.33 21.71 -16.84
N ARG A 3 19.33 22.10 -16.03
CA ARG A 3 19.65 21.44 -14.75
C ARG A 3 18.65 21.76 -13.63
N ARG A 4 17.96 22.90 -13.69
CA ARG A 4 17.01 23.37 -12.65
C ARG A 4 15.62 22.72 -12.72
N ALA A 5 15.20 22.24 -13.90
CA ALA A 5 13.89 21.61 -14.08
C ALA A 5 13.88 20.13 -13.64
N ARG A 6 15.03 19.44 -13.72
CA ARG A 6 15.15 18.01 -13.38
C ARG A 6 14.97 17.68 -11.89
N THR A 7 15.14 18.64 -10.98
CA THR A 7 15.12 18.39 -9.53
C THR A 7 13.87 18.91 -8.81
N ARG A 8 13.04 19.77 -9.45
CA ARG A 8 11.85 20.35 -8.80
C ARG A 8 10.69 19.37 -8.65
N GLY A 9 10.57 18.37 -9.53
CA GLY A 9 9.51 17.36 -9.45
C GLY A 9 9.64 16.41 -8.25
N PHE A 10 10.78 16.45 -7.55
CA PHE A 10 11.12 15.57 -6.41
C PHE A 10 11.15 16.32 -5.07
N ALA A 11 10.66 17.56 -5.02
CA ALA A 11 10.75 18.42 -3.86
C ALA A 11 9.63 18.12 -2.84
N THR A 12 9.60 16.90 -2.31
CA THR A 12 8.85 16.69 -1.08
C THR A 12 9.62 17.37 0.07
N PRO A 13 8.96 18.11 0.99
CA PRO A 13 9.65 19.00 1.92
C PRO A 13 10.72 18.32 2.78
N LYS A 14 10.46 17.12 3.28
CA LYS A 14 11.41 16.40 4.13
C LYS A 14 12.61 15.91 3.32
N LEU A 15 12.40 15.39 2.11
CA LEU A 15 13.52 14.99 1.24
C LEU A 15 14.37 16.17 0.80
N ASN A 16 13.76 17.32 0.48
CA ASN A 16 14.50 18.52 0.11
C ASN A 16 15.32 19.07 1.29
N PHE A 17 14.78 19.00 2.50
CA PHE A 17 15.51 19.36 3.72
C PHE A 17 16.70 18.42 3.95
N ALA A 18 16.47 17.10 3.94
CA ALA A 18 17.51 16.10 4.13
C ALA A 18 18.59 16.19 3.05
N HIS A 19 18.22 16.32 1.78
CA HIS A 19 19.18 16.44 0.67
C HIS A 19 20.06 17.69 0.75
N ARG A 20 19.56 18.82 1.29
CA ARG A 20 20.34 20.05 1.42
C ARG A 20 21.34 20.00 2.57
N ASN A 21 20.95 19.37 3.67
CA ASN A 21 21.72 19.41 4.90
C ASN A 21 22.63 18.19 5.05
N HIS A 22 22.16 17.01 4.62
CA HIS A 22 22.82 15.70 4.83
C HIS A 22 22.54 14.72 3.66
N PRO A 23 22.97 15.01 2.42
CA PRO A 23 22.65 14.17 1.26
C PRO A 23 23.21 12.75 1.37
N GLU A 24 24.35 12.57 2.02
CA GLU A 24 24.99 11.27 2.29
C GLU A 24 24.24 10.40 3.32
N ASP A 25 23.30 10.99 4.05
CA ASP A 25 22.55 10.29 5.10
C ASP A 25 21.22 9.69 4.61
N LEU A 26 20.90 9.84 3.32
CA LEU A 26 19.71 9.23 2.73
C LEU A 26 19.91 7.74 2.43
N GLN A 27 19.01 6.91 2.96
CA GLN A 27 19.07 5.46 2.81
C GLN A 27 17.74 4.90 2.29
N LEU A 28 17.83 3.93 1.38
CA LEU A 28 16.69 3.12 0.94
C LEU A 28 16.56 1.91 1.85
N CYS A 29 15.35 1.65 2.34
CA CYS A 29 15.05 0.42 3.06
C CYS A 29 14.55 -0.68 2.11
N ALA A 30 14.40 -1.90 2.65
CA ALA A 30 13.99 -3.08 1.90
C ALA A 30 12.73 -2.82 1.07
N PRO A 31 12.67 -3.35 -0.18
CA PRO A 31 11.54 -3.14 -1.05
C PRO A 31 10.31 -3.91 -0.55
N HIS A 32 9.12 -3.32 -0.74
CA HIS A 32 7.84 -3.99 -0.50
C HIS A 32 6.92 -3.84 -1.71
N ARG A 33 6.05 -4.83 -1.92
CA ARG A 33 5.13 -4.82 -3.06
C ARG A 33 3.93 -3.91 -2.82
N MET A 34 3.31 -3.48 -3.91
CA MET A 34 2.09 -2.68 -3.89
C MET A 34 0.99 -3.28 -4.75
N ALA A 35 -0.25 -3.04 -4.35
CA ALA A 35 -1.45 -3.35 -5.08
C ALA A 35 -2.35 -2.12 -5.18
N LEU A 36 -2.98 -1.91 -6.33
CA LEU A 36 -3.96 -0.87 -6.58
C LEU A 36 -5.34 -1.49 -6.77
N LEU A 37 -6.33 -0.99 -6.05
CA LEU A 37 -7.73 -1.22 -6.34
C LEU A 37 -8.26 -0.03 -7.15
N PRO A 38 -8.43 -0.17 -8.48
CA PRO A 38 -8.81 0.95 -9.33
C PRO A 38 -10.29 1.33 -9.15
N LEU A 39 -10.61 2.59 -9.42
CA LEU A 39 -12.00 3.08 -9.39
C LEU A 39 -12.92 2.29 -10.33
N SER A 40 -12.42 1.84 -11.47
CA SER A 40 -13.18 1.02 -12.42
C SER A 40 -13.62 -0.30 -11.81
N ALA A 41 -12.76 -0.94 -10.99
CA ALA A 41 -13.12 -2.14 -10.25
C ALA A 41 -14.18 -1.85 -9.19
N LEU A 42 -14.01 -0.79 -8.39
CA LEU A 42 -15.00 -0.37 -7.39
C LEU A 42 -16.37 -0.09 -8.03
N ARG A 43 -16.42 0.65 -9.13
CA ARG A 43 -17.67 0.93 -9.86
C ARG A 43 -18.34 -0.32 -10.39
N ARG A 44 -17.56 -1.26 -10.95
CA ARG A 44 -18.09 -2.55 -11.43
C ARG A 44 -18.72 -3.35 -10.29
N LEU A 45 -18.10 -3.32 -9.12
CA LEU A 45 -18.58 -4.05 -7.94
C LEU A 45 -19.78 -3.36 -7.27
N ALA A 46 -19.89 -2.04 -7.34
CA ALA A 46 -20.99 -1.27 -6.76
C ALA A 46 -22.30 -1.47 -7.55
N GLY A 47 -22.21 -1.81 -8.84
CA GLY A 47 -23.33 -2.04 -9.74
C GLY A 47 -24.05 -0.74 -10.15
N PRO A 48 -24.79 -0.72 -11.27
CA PRO A 48 -25.52 0.47 -11.72
C PRO A 48 -26.88 0.72 -11.02
N ASP A 49 -27.35 -0.12 -10.09
CA ASP A 49 -28.76 -0.07 -9.68
C ASP A 49 -28.99 -0.45 -8.20
N ARG A 50 -28.52 0.37 -7.25
CA ARG A 50 -28.92 0.25 -5.82
C ARG A 50 -30.13 1.12 -5.44
N CYS A 51 -30.66 1.90 -6.38
CA CYS A 51 -31.86 2.73 -6.15
C CYS A 51 -33.16 2.03 -6.57
N THR A 52 -33.11 0.95 -7.34
CA THR A 52 -34.27 0.13 -7.65
C THR A 52 -33.95 -1.36 -7.51
N ALA A 53 -34.88 -2.11 -6.90
CA ALA A 53 -34.91 -3.57 -6.75
C ALA A 53 -34.10 -4.22 -5.61
N LYS A 54 -34.89 -4.88 -4.74
CA LYS A 54 -34.69 -6.17 -4.04
C LYS A 54 -33.28 -6.48 -3.52
N ALA A 55 -33.19 -6.72 -2.20
CA ALA A 55 -31.99 -7.21 -1.52
C ALA A 55 -31.27 -8.25 -2.38
N PRO A 56 -30.02 -7.99 -2.80
CA PRO A 56 -29.31 -8.94 -3.63
C PRO A 56 -29.19 -10.23 -2.82
N ALA A 57 -29.49 -11.37 -3.46
CA ALA A 57 -29.00 -12.66 -2.97
C ALA A 57 -27.52 -12.49 -2.65
N ALA A 58 -27.03 -13.09 -1.57
CA ALA A 58 -25.65 -12.96 -1.09
C ALA A 58 -24.65 -13.21 -2.23
N ASN A 59 -24.34 -12.17 -2.99
CA ASN A 59 -23.37 -12.21 -4.06
C ASN A 59 -22.05 -12.24 -3.35
N GLU A 60 -21.43 -13.42 -3.30
CA GLU A 60 -20.07 -13.58 -2.80
C GLU A 60 -19.20 -12.56 -3.53
N LEU A 61 -18.67 -11.59 -2.79
CA LEU A 61 -17.75 -10.61 -3.35
C LEU A 61 -16.54 -11.35 -3.92
N PRO A 62 -16.05 -10.97 -5.10
CA PRO A 62 -14.91 -11.65 -5.69
C PRO A 62 -13.67 -11.47 -4.80
N ALA A 63 -12.74 -12.42 -4.89
CA ALA A 63 -11.47 -12.33 -4.19
C ALA A 63 -10.71 -11.05 -4.58
N LEU A 64 -10.10 -10.37 -3.62
CA LEU A 64 -9.39 -9.11 -3.86
C LEU A 64 -8.27 -9.25 -4.90
N SER A 65 -7.59 -10.40 -4.93
CA SER A 65 -6.57 -10.74 -5.92
C SER A 65 -7.08 -10.73 -7.38
N SER A 66 -8.38 -10.89 -7.60
CA SER A 66 -8.99 -10.85 -8.93
C SER A 66 -9.36 -9.44 -9.41
N VAL A 67 -9.36 -8.45 -8.50
CA VAL A 67 -9.78 -7.07 -8.79
C VAL A 67 -8.71 -6.02 -8.52
N ALA A 68 -7.70 -6.34 -7.69
CA ALA A 68 -6.54 -5.50 -7.45
C ALA A 68 -5.41 -5.78 -8.44
N THR A 69 -4.71 -4.73 -8.87
CA THR A 69 -3.57 -4.81 -9.79
C THR A 69 -2.26 -4.65 -9.02
N ILE A 70 -1.32 -5.58 -9.16
CA ILE A 70 0.02 -5.43 -8.58
C ILE A 70 0.78 -4.37 -9.37
N LEU A 71 1.20 -3.30 -8.69
CA LEU A 71 1.88 -2.16 -9.32
C LEU A 71 3.41 -2.33 -9.40
N GLY A 72 3.98 -3.22 -8.58
CA GLY A 72 5.43 -3.42 -8.49
C GLY A 72 5.98 -3.11 -7.11
N TRP A 73 7.18 -2.53 -7.06
CA TRP A 73 7.96 -2.34 -5.84
C TRP A 73 7.97 -0.89 -5.38
N ARG A 74 7.95 -0.70 -4.07
CA ARG A 74 8.13 0.58 -3.39
C ARG A 74 9.25 0.47 -2.36
N PHE A 75 9.98 1.56 -2.19
CA PHE A 75 11.10 1.70 -1.25
C PHE A 75 10.78 2.81 -0.28
N LEU A 76 10.98 2.57 1.02
CA LEU A 76 10.99 3.64 2.01
C LEU A 76 12.34 4.36 1.99
N ILE A 77 12.32 5.67 2.22
CA ILE A 77 13.50 6.52 2.29
C ILE A 77 13.63 7.02 3.73
N TYR A 78 14.79 6.77 4.32
CA TYR A 78 15.18 7.24 5.65
C TYR A 78 16.25 8.32 5.54
N ASP A 79 16.21 9.25 6.47
CA ASP A 79 17.36 10.06 6.84
C ASP A 79 18.01 9.36 8.04
N LYS A 80 19.33 9.19 8.03
CA LYS A 80 20.09 8.57 9.13
C LYS A 80 19.79 9.18 10.50
N ASN A 81 19.40 10.46 10.52
CA ASN A 81 19.06 11.21 11.72
C ASN A 81 17.58 11.04 12.14
N ALA A 82 16.75 10.39 11.31
CA ALA A 82 15.34 10.14 11.55
C ALA A 82 15.06 8.68 11.93
N LEU A 83 14.29 8.46 13.00
CA LEU A 83 13.85 7.13 13.43
C LEU A 83 12.75 6.54 12.55
N GLU A 84 12.05 7.38 11.78
CA GLU A 84 10.94 7.00 10.93
C GLU A 84 11.24 7.35 9.46
N PRO A 85 10.64 6.64 8.49
CA PRO A 85 10.83 6.94 7.09
C PRO A 85 10.27 8.34 6.78
N ILE A 86 11.04 9.13 6.05
CA ILE A 86 10.66 10.50 5.71
C ILE A 86 9.87 10.57 4.40
N ALA A 87 10.09 9.61 3.50
CA ALA A 87 9.41 9.52 2.21
C ALA A 87 9.41 8.07 1.70
N ALA A 88 8.83 7.85 0.53
CA ALA A 88 8.97 6.62 -0.21
C ALA A 88 8.95 6.88 -1.72
N ALA A 89 9.42 5.90 -2.49
CA ALA A 89 9.52 5.96 -3.94
C ALA A 89 9.05 4.65 -4.58
N HIS A 90 8.41 4.74 -5.74
CA HIS A 90 8.05 3.58 -6.55
C HIS A 90 9.17 3.25 -7.53
N ALA A 91 9.49 1.97 -7.68
CA ALA A 91 10.37 1.51 -8.74
C ALA A 91 9.56 1.27 -10.02
N VAL A 92 9.79 2.14 -11.00
CA VAL A 92 9.13 2.11 -12.30
C VAL A 92 10.12 1.62 -13.35
N PHE A 93 9.71 0.63 -14.14
CA PHE A 93 10.51 0.16 -15.26
C PHE A 93 10.46 1.18 -16.40
N THR A 94 11.62 1.47 -16.99
CA THR A 94 11.73 2.52 -18.01
C THR A 94 11.89 1.93 -19.41
N ASP A 95 11.46 2.68 -20.42
CA ASP A 95 11.58 2.31 -21.85
C ASP A 95 13.04 2.09 -22.30
N GLN A 96 14.00 2.62 -21.55
CA GLN A 96 15.44 2.47 -21.79
C GLN A 96 16.02 1.17 -21.20
N GLY A 97 15.19 0.33 -20.59
CA GLY A 97 15.61 -0.83 -19.82
C GLY A 97 16.06 -0.43 -18.41
N GLY A 98 15.58 -1.17 -17.41
CA GLY A 98 15.93 -0.98 -16.01
C GLY A 98 14.93 -0.15 -15.21
N TYR A 99 15.11 -0.17 -13.88
CA TYR A 99 14.23 0.49 -12.93
C TYR A 99 14.75 1.88 -12.53
N ARG A 100 13.84 2.83 -12.39
CA ARG A 100 14.09 4.13 -11.76
C ARG A 100 13.12 4.36 -10.61
N LEU A 101 13.58 5.12 -9.63
CA LEU A 101 12.71 5.61 -8.56
C LEU A 101 11.91 6.81 -9.06
N ALA A 102 10.58 6.74 -8.90
CA ALA A 102 9.62 7.75 -9.29
C ALA A 102 8.52 7.86 -8.23
N GLU A 103 7.56 8.75 -8.47
CA GLU A 103 6.35 8.91 -7.63
C GLU A 103 6.67 9.06 -6.13
N LEU A 104 7.57 9.99 -5.82
CA LEU A 104 7.94 10.29 -4.43
C LEU A 104 6.72 10.74 -3.64
N ASN A 105 6.48 10.11 -2.50
CA ASN A 105 5.43 10.50 -1.58
C ASN A 105 5.92 10.62 -0.13
N GLU A 106 5.30 11.53 0.59
CA GLU A 106 5.45 11.74 2.04
C GLU A 106 4.09 11.57 2.73
N GLY A 107 4.10 11.61 4.07
CA GLY A 107 2.90 11.72 4.88
C GLY A 107 2.59 10.47 5.71
N PRO A 108 1.40 10.42 6.32
CA PRO A 108 1.06 9.41 7.33
C PRO A 108 1.20 7.97 6.84
N TYR A 109 0.87 7.68 5.58
CA TYR A 109 1.00 6.33 5.03
C TYR A 109 2.45 5.87 4.85
N VAL A 110 3.41 6.80 4.76
CA VAL A 110 4.84 6.47 4.78
C VAL A 110 5.25 6.13 6.21
N THR A 111 4.94 7.00 7.17
CA THR A 111 5.37 6.85 8.57
C THR A 111 4.65 5.72 9.31
N ASN A 112 3.41 5.41 8.94
CA ASN A 112 2.62 4.34 9.57
C ASN A 112 2.92 2.96 8.99
N PHE A 113 3.53 2.86 7.81
CA PHE A 113 3.81 1.57 7.19
C PHE A 113 4.71 0.66 8.06
N PRO A 114 5.84 1.14 8.62
CA PRO A 114 6.61 0.34 9.58
C PRO A 114 5.79 -0.06 10.81
N LYS A 115 4.94 0.83 11.33
CA LYS A 115 4.07 0.52 12.48
C LYS A 115 3.06 -0.58 12.15
N ALA A 116 2.50 -0.58 10.94
CA ALA A 116 1.60 -1.62 10.46
C ALA A 116 2.31 -2.97 10.33
N LEU A 117 3.56 -2.99 9.84
CA LEU A 117 4.38 -4.21 9.81
C LEU A 117 4.67 -4.78 11.20
N GLN A 118 4.79 -3.91 12.21
CA GLN A 118 5.02 -4.32 13.60
C GLN A 118 3.75 -4.76 14.33
N ALA A 119 2.57 -4.68 13.71
CA ALA A 119 1.33 -5.13 14.35
C ALA A 119 1.38 -6.63 14.67
N PRO A 120 0.91 -7.09 15.86
CA PRO A 120 1.08 -8.48 16.27
C PRO A 120 0.55 -9.54 15.30
N ALA A 121 -0.58 -9.27 14.62
CA ALA A 121 -1.13 -10.17 13.61
C ALA A 121 -0.24 -10.24 12.36
N VAL A 122 0.29 -9.10 11.92
CA VAL A 122 1.18 -9.01 10.75
C VAL A 122 2.52 -9.67 11.06
N ARG A 123 3.12 -9.34 12.21
CA ARG A 123 4.40 -9.94 12.64
C ARG A 123 4.33 -11.46 12.70
N ARG A 124 3.23 -12.02 13.23
CA ARG A 124 3.02 -13.48 13.26
C ARG A 124 2.86 -14.07 11.86
N ALA A 125 2.16 -13.36 10.97
CA ALA A 125 1.98 -13.82 9.60
C ALA A 125 3.28 -13.86 8.79
N ILE A 126 4.16 -12.87 8.98
CA ILE A 126 5.41 -12.74 8.22
C ILE A 126 6.62 -13.38 8.92
N SER A 127 6.46 -13.92 10.13
CA SER A 127 7.55 -14.61 10.84
C SER A 127 7.70 -16.05 10.35
N PHE A 128 8.93 -16.45 10.04
CA PHE A 128 9.26 -17.82 9.62
C PHE A 128 9.04 -18.91 10.69
N ASP A 129 8.75 -18.54 11.94
CA ASP A 129 8.52 -19.46 13.06
C ASP A 129 7.04 -19.90 13.22
N SER A 130 6.16 -19.58 12.28
CA SER A 130 4.77 -20.06 12.34
C SER A 130 4.66 -21.48 11.78
N ASP A 131 4.11 -22.42 12.57
CA ASP A 131 3.77 -23.81 12.17
C ASP A 131 2.86 -23.92 10.92
N ASP A 132 2.31 -22.81 10.45
CA ASP A 132 1.48 -22.70 9.25
C ASP A 132 2.44 -22.38 8.07
N ASP A 133 3.10 -23.41 7.53
CA ASP A 133 4.15 -23.40 6.46
C ASP A 133 3.77 -22.69 5.14
N GLU A 134 2.66 -21.96 5.09
CA GLU A 134 2.22 -21.29 3.86
C GLU A 134 2.89 -19.92 3.70
N PRO A 135 3.65 -19.71 2.62
CA PRO A 135 4.28 -18.43 2.37
C PRO A 135 3.22 -17.35 2.19
N CYS A 136 3.35 -16.25 2.93
CA CYS A 136 2.55 -15.06 2.74
C CYS A 136 3.39 -13.91 2.20
N GLU A 137 2.73 -12.97 1.53
CA GLU A 137 3.34 -11.77 0.99
C GLU A 137 2.65 -10.52 1.54
N PRO A 138 3.38 -9.57 2.15
CA PRO A 138 2.85 -8.28 2.54
C PRO A 138 2.84 -7.32 1.33
N LEU A 139 1.66 -6.74 1.03
CA LEU A 139 1.48 -5.75 -0.02
C LEU A 139 0.83 -4.47 0.53
N LEU A 140 1.31 -3.31 0.10
CA LEU A 140 0.59 -2.05 0.31
C LEU A 140 -0.59 -1.96 -0.67
N LEU A 141 -1.80 -2.15 -0.17
CA LEU A 141 -3.04 -1.95 -0.92
C LEU A 141 -3.44 -0.48 -0.91
N LEU A 142 -3.64 0.09 -2.09
CA LEU A 142 -4.09 1.46 -2.31
C LEU A 142 -5.44 1.46 -3.01
N ALA A 143 -6.41 2.21 -2.50
CA ALA A 143 -7.67 2.51 -3.18
C ALA A 143 -7.90 4.03 -3.17
N PRO A 144 -7.25 4.78 -4.09
CA PRO A 144 -7.24 6.25 -4.06
C PRO A 144 -8.62 6.89 -4.17
N ALA A 145 -9.54 6.26 -4.90
CA ALA A 145 -10.90 6.76 -5.13
C ALA A 145 -11.72 7.00 -3.85
N ILE A 146 -11.32 6.36 -2.76
CA ILE A 146 -11.99 6.40 -1.47
C ILE A 146 -11.01 6.72 -0.33
N TYR A 147 -9.83 7.27 -0.68
CA TYR A 147 -8.79 7.66 0.28
C TYR A 147 -8.34 6.53 1.23
N PHE A 148 -8.28 5.29 0.74
CA PHE A 148 -7.90 4.14 1.54
C PHE A 148 -6.49 3.64 1.23
N ALA A 149 -5.75 3.31 2.29
CA ALA A 149 -4.48 2.59 2.24
C ALA A 149 -4.42 1.54 3.36
N GLY A 150 -3.93 0.34 3.05
CA GLY A 150 -3.81 -0.76 4.01
C GLY A 150 -2.69 -1.73 3.68
N LEU A 151 -2.24 -2.49 4.66
CA LEU A 151 -1.34 -3.63 4.46
C LEU A 151 -2.20 -4.87 4.22
N TRP A 152 -2.15 -5.39 2.99
CA TRP A 152 -2.76 -6.66 2.64
C TRP A 152 -1.73 -7.76 2.84
N ILE A 153 -2.03 -8.68 3.75
CA ILE A 153 -1.27 -9.91 3.92
C ILE A 153 -1.93 -10.97 3.05
N ARG A 154 -1.23 -11.34 1.97
CA ARG A 154 -1.73 -12.25 0.96
C ARG A 154 -1.10 -13.62 1.16
N TYR A 155 -1.92 -14.62 1.42
CA TYR A 155 -1.53 -16.03 1.48
C TYR A 155 -1.72 -16.69 0.12
N GLN A 156 -1.16 -17.90 -0.03
CA GLN A 156 -1.49 -18.75 -1.16
C GLN A 156 -2.98 -19.16 -1.12
N ASP A 157 -3.52 -19.48 0.06
CA ASP A 157 -4.97 -19.59 0.28
C ASP A 157 -5.59 -18.21 0.57
N SER A 158 -6.27 -17.65 -0.44
CA SER A 158 -6.96 -16.36 -0.34
C SER A 158 -8.00 -16.25 0.79
N ARG A 159 -8.45 -17.37 1.37
CA ARG A 159 -9.36 -17.35 2.54
C ARG A 159 -8.64 -16.91 3.81
N LYS A 160 -7.32 -17.11 3.89
CA LYS A 160 -6.48 -16.67 5.01
C LYS A 160 -6.09 -15.20 4.92
N ASP A 161 -6.19 -14.60 3.73
CA ASP A 161 -5.91 -13.17 3.52
C ASP A 161 -6.58 -12.28 4.56
N PHE A 162 -5.87 -11.21 4.93
CA PHE A 162 -6.43 -10.14 5.73
C PHE A 162 -5.78 -8.80 5.39
N ILE A 163 -6.47 -7.73 5.75
CA ILE A 163 -6.06 -6.36 5.49
C ILE A 163 -6.01 -5.60 6.81
N ARG A 164 -4.90 -4.91 7.03
CA ARG A 164 -4.70 -3.98 8.14
C ARG A 164 -4.68 -2.55 7.61
N PRO A 165 -5.70 -1.71 7.87
CA PRO A 165 -5.66 -0.31 7.46
C PRO A 165 -4.43 0.42 8.03
N MET A 166 -3.85 1.33 7.25
CA MET A 166 -2.73 2.18 7.67
C MET A 166 -3.18 3.30 8.63
N ASP A 167 -4.46 3.64 8.57
CA ASP A 167 -5.11 4.60 9.45
C ASP A 167 -6.21 3.87 10.22
N SER A 168 -6.03 3.74 11.53
CA SER A 168 -7.00 3.11 12.42
C SER A 168 -8.24 3.96 12.66
N SER A 169 -8.21 5.25 12.34
CA SER A 169 -9.35 6.16 12.48
C SER A 169 -10.33 6.05 11.33
N LEU A 170 -9.86 5.68 10.13
CA LEU A 170 -10.72 5.58 8.95
C LEU A 170 -11.78 4.51 9.12
N LEU A 171 -11.48 3.41 9.84
CA LEU A 171 -12.47 2.38 10.12
C LEU A 171 -12.12 1.57 11.41
N PRO A 172 -12.73 1.88 12.58
CA PRO A 172 -12.46 1.17 13.84
C PRO A 172 -12.78 -0.34 13.79
N ALA A 173 -13.62 -0.78 12.85
CA ALA A 173 -14.06 -2.18 12.69
C ALA A 173 -13.07 -3.09 11.92
N PHE A 174 -11.93 -2.58 11.44
CA PHE A 174 -11.09 -3.28 10.44
C PHE A 174 -9.77 -3.81 10.99
N ALA A 175 -9.74 -4.19 12.26
CA ALA A 175 -8.57 -4.87 12.81
C ALA A 175 -8.43 -6.26 12.17
N ASN A 176 -7.59 -6.36 11.13
CA ASN A 176 -7.37 -7.57 10.34
C ASN A 176 -8.63 -8.03 9.58
N ALA A 177 -9.30 -7.09 8.92
CA ALA A 177 -10.50 -7.39 8.15
C ALA A 177 -10.21 -8.36 7.00
N LYS A 178 -11.19 -9.20 6.69
CA LYS A 178 -11.13 -10.03 5.49
C LYS A 178 -11.25 -9.17 4.24
N PRO A 179 -10.63 -9.54 3.11
CA PRO A 179 -10.73 -8.76 1.90
C PRO A 179 -12.17 -8.49 1.43
N ALA A 180 -13.06 -9.47 1.62
CA ALA A 180 -14.48 -9.31 1.32
C ALA A 180 -15.16 -8.24 2.22
N GLU A 181 -14.80 -8.15 3.51
CA GLU A 181 -15.34 -7.13 4.42
C GLU A 181 -14.87 -5.73 4.04
N VAL A 182 -13.60 -5.60 3.64
CA VAL A 182 -13.08 -4.36 3.08
C VAL A 182 -13.88 -3.98 1.85
N LEU A 183 -13.95 -4.87 0.85
CA LEU A 183 -14.70 -4.62 -0.37
C LEU A 183 -16.16 -4.26 -0.09
N ALA A 184 -16.84 -4.91 0.87
CA ALA A 184 -18.22 -4.59 1.22
C ALA A 184 -18.40 -3.14 1.70
N VAL A 185 -17.42 -2.58 2.42
CA VAL A 185 -17.47 -1.21 2.90
C VAL A 185 -16.95 -0.19 1.88
N LEU A 186 -16.15 -0.62 0.91
CA LEU A 186 -15.74 0.25 -0.20
C LEU A 186 -16.85 0.47 -1.26
N LEU A 187 -18.01 -0.19 -1.14
CA LEU A 187 -19.10 -0.22 -2.14
C LEU A 187 -20.43 0.28 -1.60
#